data_AF-A0A0K8VBU1-F1
#
_entry.id   AF-A0A0K8VBU1-F1
#
_cell.length_a   1.000
_cell.length_b   1.000
_cell.length_c   1.000
_cell.angle_alpha   90.00
_cell.angle_beta   90.00
_cell.angle_gamma   90.00
#
_symmetry.space_group_name_H-M   'P 1'
#
loop_
_entity.id
_entity.type
_entity.pdbx_description
1 polymer ?
#
loop_
_entity_poly.entity_id
_entity_poly.type
_entity_poly.pdbx_seq_one_letter_code
_entity_poly.pdbx_strand_id
1 'polypeptide(L)'
;MEKGIVLLKINFLNTSNVLLQVWIDWKCYIKRKLSANKKEIMSTGGGQCRLQRINPLEEKVIALTGLETCTSGISGARDYGDSAQVQDVAQTSEMDISACSEDRNEIPSCSRVSSQRRERRTDKESASSLLKEQIALQKEFYEDTKNHNEVAAGNIFTSHESFFRMYGGHRSEATTRTETTQ
;
A
#
# COMPACT_ATOMS: atom_id res chain seq x y z
N MET A 1 -41.95 -3.09 7.20
CA MET A 1 -40.68 -3.09 7.98
C MET A 1 -39.43 -3.14 7.10
N GLU A 2 -39.48 -3.66 5.87
CA GLU A 2 -38.31 -3.79 4.99
C GLU A 2 -37.68 -2.47 4.52
N LYS A 3 -38.50 -1.42 4.28
CA LYS A 3 -38.00 -0.10 3.84
C LYS A 3 -37.07 0.58 4.88
N GLY A 4 -37.27 0.31 6.17
CA GLY A 4 -36.42 0.86 7.24
C GLY A 4 -35.04 0.20 7.32
N ILE A 5 -34.97 -1.12 7.06
CA ILE A 5 -33.70 -1.88 7.08
C ILE A 5 -32.79 -1.46 5.93
N VAL A 6 -33.36 -1.22 4.73
CA VAL A 6 -32.60 -0.76 3.57
C VAL A 6 -31.99 0.63 3.78
N LEU A 7 -32.75 1.57 4.34
CA LEU A 7 -32.25 2.91 4.66
C LEU A 7 -31.14 2.88 5.72
N LEU A 8 -31.27 2.04 6.75
CA LEU A 8 -30.20 1.88 7.75
C LEU A 8 -28.93 1.29 7.14
N LYS A 9 -29.05 0.31 6.24
CA LYS A 9 -27.91 -0.30 5.53
C LYS A 9 -27.20 0.70 4.61
N ILE A 10 -27.95 1.50 3.86
CA ILE A 10 -27.40 2.54 2.98
C ILE A 10 -26.67 3.61 3.80
N ASN A 11 -27.27 4.08 4.90
CA ASN A 11 -26.63 5.08 5.75
C ASN A 11 -25.36 4.54 6.41
N PHE A 12 -25.38 3.31 6.93
CA PHE A 12 -24.19 2.68 7.53
C PHE A 12 -23.03 2.53 6.54
N LEU A 13 -23.32 2.08 5.31
CA LEU A 13 -22.32 1.95 4.25
C LEU A 13 -21.76 3.33 3.84
N ASN A 14 -22.61 4.36 3.75
CA ASN A 14 -22.16 5.70 3.41
C ASN A 14 -21.23 6.28 4.50
N THR A 15 -21.62 6.19 5.77
CA THR A 15 -20.78 6.62 6.90
C THR A 15 -19.44 5.88 6.93
N SER A 16 -19.45 4.57 6.66
CA SER A 16 -18.22 3.77 6.60
C SER A 16 -17.24 4.26 5.52
N ASN A 17 -17.76 4.62 4.34
CA ASN A 17 -16.93 5.16 3.25
C ASN A 17 -16.35 6.53 3.59
N VAL A 18 -17.15 7.41 4.20
CA VAL A 18 -16.67 8.74 4.63
C VAL A 18 -15.57 8.63 5.69
N LEU A 19 -15.71 7.71 6.66
CA LEU A 19 -14.68 7.48 7.68
C LEU A 19 -13.38 6.95 7.07
N LEU A 20 -13.46 6.03 6.10
CA LEU A 20 -12.28 5.55 5.37
C LEU A 20 -11.58 6.68 4.61
N GLN A 21 -12.34 7.55 3.97
CA GLN A 21 -11.79 8.69 3.24
C GLN A 21 -11.07 9.68 4.17
N VAL A 22 -11.71 10.08 5.27
CA VAL A 22 -11.09 10.96 6.28
C VAL A 22 -9.81 10.36 6.83
N TRP A 23 -9.79 9.04 7.06
CA TRP A 23 -8.61 8.33 7.53
C TRP A 23 -7.46 8.34 6.52
N ILE A 24 -7.77 8.12 5.23
CA ILE A 24 -6.79 8.17 4.14
C ILE A 24 -6.21 9.59 4.02
N ASP A 25 -7.06 10.60 4.04
CA ASP A 25 -6.64 12.00 3.97
C ASP A 25 -5.73 12.37 5.13
N TRP A 26 -6.06 11.91 6.34
CA TRP A 26 -5.26 12.15 7.54
C TRP A 26 -3.88 11.48 7.45
N LYS A 27 -3.82 10.22 7.02
CA LYS A 27 -2.55 9.53 6.77
C LYS A 27 -1.72 10.22 5.70
N CYS A 28 -2.35 10.68 4.62
CA CYS A 28 -1.68 11.44 3.57
C CYS A 28 -1.13 12.77 4.08
N TYR A 29 -1.87 13.44 4.96
CA TYR A 29 -1.41 14.65 5.64
C TYR A 29 -0.16 14.40 6.48
N ILE A 30 -0.18 13.39 7.35
CA ILE A 30 0.98 13.01 8.19
C ILE A 30 2.18 12.63 7.32
N LYS A 31 1.96 11.85 6.25
CA LYS A 31 3.03 11.46 5.31
C LYS A 31 3.69 12.68 4.67
N ARG A 32 2.89 13.65 4.20
CA ARG A 32 3.39 14.89 3.58
C ARG A 32 4.24 15.70 4.54
N LYS A 33 3.82 15.76 5.81
CA LYS A 33 4.52 16.43 6.91
C LYS A 33 5.89 15.79 7.16
N LEU A 34 5.95 14.45 7.24
CA LEU A 34 7.21 13.71 7.35
C LEU A 34 8.14 13.96 6.16
N SER A 35 7.63 13.88 4.93
CA SER A 35 8.44 14.12 3.73
C SER A 35 8.96 15.56 3.65
N ALA A 36 8.16 16.55 4.04
CA ALA A 36 8.60 17.94 4.10
C ALA A 36 9.72 18.13 5.12
N ASN A 37 9.59 17.58 6.32
CA ASN A 37 10.62 17.64 7.34
C ASN A 37 11.91 16.96 6.88
N LYS A 38 11.82 15.77 6.29
CA LYS A 38 12.99 15.06 5.78
C LYS A 38 13.70 15.87 4.70
N LYS A 39 12.94 16.45 3.75
CA LYS A 39 13.50 17.32 2.71
C LYS A 39 14.21 18.53 3.31
N GLU A 40 13.64 19.15 4.32
CA GLU A 40 14.23 20.31 4.98
C GLU A 40 15.52 19.95 5.72
N ILE A 41 15.54 18.82 6.43
CA ILE A 41 16.75 18.28 7.08
C ILE A 41 17.85 17.99 6.05
N MET A 42 17.48 17.48 4.88
CA MET A 42 18.42 17.18 3.79
C MET A 42 18.82 18.42 2.98
N SER A 43 18.19 19.58 3.20
CA SER A 43 18.51 20.80 2.47
C SER A 43 19.81 21.40 3.00
N THR A 44 20.84 21.45 2.16
CA THR A 44 22.14 22.07 2.48
C THR A 44 22.22 23.54 2.06
N GLY A 45 21.17 24.08 1.43
CA GLY A 45 21.11 25.51 1.12
C GLY A 45 20.96 26.32 2.41
N GLY A 46 21.79 27.34 2.62
CA GLY A 46 21.87 28.16 3.85
C GLY A 46 20.63 29.02 4.18
N GLY A 47 19.45 28.64 3.71
CA GLY A 47 18.17 29.22 4.11
C GLY A 47 17.71 28.75 5.49
N GLN A 48 16.64 29.36 5.99
CA GLN A 48 16.06 29.03 7.29
C GLN A 48 15.38 27.65 7.26
N CYS A 49 15.85 26.72 8.10
CA CYS A 49 15.25 25.40 8.30
C CYS A 49 13.88 25.50 9.00
N ARG A 50 12.79 25.12 8.31
CA ARG A 50 11.40 25.15 8.84
C ARG A 50 10.81 23.74 8.99
N LEU A 51 11.03 23.13 10.14
CA LEU A 51 10.45 21.82 10.49
C LEU A 51 9.01 21.94 11.02
N GLN A 52 8.13 21.07 10.53
CA GLN A 52 6.76 20.95 11.01
C GLN A 52 6.71 20.01 12.22
N ARG A 53 6.16 20.47 13.35
CA ARG A 53 6.09 19.68 14.59
C ARG A 53 5.15 18.48 14.46
N ILE A 54 5.64 17.26 14.70
CA ILE A 54 4.82 16.05 14.81
C ILE A 54 4.22 15.98 16.23
N ASN A 55 2.92 15.72 16.31
CA ASN A 55 2.20 15.55 17.59
C ASN A 55 2.35 14.10 18.10
N PRO A 56 2.43 13.84 19.42
CA PRO A 56 2.41 12.50 19.99
C PRO A 56 1.36 11.53 19.40
N LEU A 57 0.17 12.04 19.02
CA LEU A 57 -0.83 11.20 18.35
C LEU A 57 -0.39 10.79 16.94
N GLU A 58 0.14 11.74 16.17
CA GLU A 58 0.66 11.50 14.82
C GLU A 58 1.82 10.51 14.87
N GLU A 59 2.69 10.61 15.87
CA GLU A 59 3.81 9.68 16.10
C GLU A 59 3.33 8.24 16.32
N LYS A 60 2.30 8.04 17.15
CA LYS A 60 1.68 6.70 17.34
C LYS A 60 1.11 6.16 16.04
N VAL A 61 0.48 7.01 15.24
CA VAL A 61 -0.10 6.61 13.94
C VAL A 61 1.00 6.22 12.97
N ILE A 62 2.09 6.98 12.93
CA ILE A 62 3.27 6.68 12.11
C ILE A 62 3.82 5.30 12.47
N ALA A 63 4.03 5.04 13.76
CA ALA A 63 4.53 3.75 14.25
C ALA A 63 3.60 2.58 13.89
N LEU A 64 2.29 2.73 14.12
CA LEU A 64 1.31 1.67 13.84
C LEU A 64 1.12 1.39 12.34
N THR A 65 1.33 2.39 11.49
CA THR A 65 1.02 2.29 10.05
C THR A 65 2.26 2.22 9.17
N GLY A 66 3.46 2.28 9.76
CA GLY A 66 4.74 2.15 9.06
C GLY A 66 5.02 3.29 8.07
N LEU A 67 4.47 4.48 8.30
CA LEU A 67 4.58 5.61 7.35
C LEU A 67 6.02 6.05 7.10
N GLU A 68 6.92 5.87 8.07
CA GLU A 68 8.35 6.15 7.95
C GLU A 68 9.03 5.35 6.85
N THR A 69 8.62 4.09 6.65
CA THR A 69 9.20 3.23 5.61
C THR A 69 8.94 3.81 4.23
N CYS A 70 7.74 4.36 4.00
CA CYS A 70 7.35 4.95 2.72
C CYS A 70 8.02 6.30 2.46
N THR A 71 8.50 7.01 3.48
CA THR A 71 9.17 8.30 3.34
C THR A 71 10.70 8.17 3.36
N SER A 72 11.22 7.02 3.80
CA SER A 72 12.66 6.84 4.00
C SER A 72 13.44 6.53 2.73
N GLY A 73 12.76 6.17 1.64
CA GLY A 73 13.40 5.73 0.38
C GLY A 73 13.73 4.23 0.42
N ILE A 74 14.04 3.66 -0.74
CA ILE A 74 14.44 2.25 -0.85
C ILE A 74 15.92 2.14 -0.49
N SER A 75 16.24 1.40 0.57
CA SER A 75 17.62 1.12 0.95
C SER A 75 18.31 0.33 -0.18
N GLY A 76 19.48 0.80 -0.63
CA GLY A 76 20.25 0.18 -1.71
C GLY A 76 19.77 0.49 -3.13
N ALA A 77 18.88 1.46 -3.31
CA ALA A 77 18.59 1.98 -4.65
C ALA A 77 19.86 2.57 -5.28
N ARG A 78 20.11 2.28 -6.56
CA ARG A 78 21.22 2.92 -7.30
C ARG A 78 20.85 4.38 -7.57
N ASP A 79 21.56 5.29 -6.91
CA ASP A 79 21.49 6.71 -7.21
C ASP A 79 22.27 6.99 -8.49
N TYR A 80 21.59 7.55 -9.49
CA TYR A 80 22.24 8.03 -10.72
C TYR A 80 22.45 9.54 -10.58
N GLY A 81 23.68 9.90 -10.18
CA GLY A 81 24.15 11.26 -9.94
C GLY A 81 25.49 11.18 -9.21
N ASP A 82 26.39 12.13 -9.44
CA ASP A 82 27.73 12.15 -8.85
C ASP A 82 27.64 12.30 -7.32
N SER A 83 27.51 11.17 -6.63
CA SER A 83 27.58 11.11 -5.18
C SER A 83 29.06 11.03 -4.82
N ALA A 84 29.67 12.20 -4.64
CA ALA A 84 30.87 12.29 -3.82
C ALA A 84 30.54 11.65 -2.46
N GLN A 85 31.16 10.52 -2.16
CA GLN A 85 31.00 9.86 -0.88
C GLN A 85 31.57 10.78 0.19
N VAL A 86 30.69 11.48 0.91
CA VAL A 86 31.07 12.18 2.13
C VAL A 86 31.25 11.11 3.20
N GLN A 87 32.49 10.62 3.35
CA GLN A 87 32.88 9.98 4.59
C GLN A 87 32.88 11.05 5.67
N ASP A 88 32.06 10.84 6.69
CA ASP A 88 32.06 11.59 7.94
C ASP A 88 33.37 11.28 8.68
N VAL A 89 34.42 12.00 8.35
CA VAL A 89 35.63 12.08 9.17
C VAL A 89 35.84 13.54 9.47
N ALA A 90 35.43 13.92 10.69
CA ALA A 90 35.85 15.14 11.33
C ALA A 90 37.39 15.14 11.46
N GLN A 91 38.07 15.68 10.45
CA GLN A 91 39.44 16.12 10.57
C GLN A 91 39.49 17.60 10.22
N THR A 92 39.61 18.41 11.27
CA THR A 92 40.01 19.80 11.19
C THR A 92 41.44 19.86 10.64
N SER A 93 41.59 20.11 9.34
CA SER A 93 42.85 20.58 8.78
C SER A 93 42.58 21.88 8.06
N GLU A 94 43.24 22.93 8.56
CA GLU A 94 43.20 24.31 8.08
C GLU A 94 43.58 24.33 6.59
N MET A 95 42.62 24.66 5.72
CA MET A 95 42.87 24.79 4.28
C MET A 95 43.07 26.26 3.94
N ASP A 96 44.32 26.59 3.62
CA ASP A 96 44.78 27.90 3.18
C ASP A 96 44.18 28.24 1.80
N ILE A 97 43.41 29.32 1.75
CA ILE A 97 42.75 29.82 0.54
C ILE A 97 43.65 30.85 -0.14
N SER A 98 44.55 30.39 -1.01
CA SER A 98 45.23 31.26 -1.96
C SER A 98 44.28 31.60 -3.10
N ALA A 99 43.74 32.82 -3.05
CA ALA A 99 42.91 33.42 -4.09
C ALA A 99 43.76 33.72 -5.35
N CYS A 100 43.54 32.98 -6.44
CA CYS A 100 43.90 33.43 -7.78
C CYS A 100 42.65 34.05 -8.43
N SER A 101 42.60 35.38 -8.41
CA SER A 101 41.73 36.18 -9.26
C SER A 101 42.29 36.19 -10.68
N GLU A 102 41.52 35.74 -11.66
CA GLU A 102 41.66 36.23 -13.02
C GLU A 102 40.33 36.16 -13.79
N ASP A 103 40.13 37.24 -14.52
CA ASP A 103 38.91 37.81 -15.09
C ASP A 103 38.62 37.24 -16.48
N ARG A 104 37.36 36.84 -16.73
CA ARG A 104 36.58 37.31 -17.90
C ARG A 104 35.16 36.77 -17.92
N ASN A 105 34.22 37.70 -17.91
CA ASN A 105 32.82 37.52 -18.27
C ASN A 105 32.67 36.82 -19.62
N GLU A 106 31.92 35.71 -19.69
CA GLU A 106 30.90 35.45 -20.71
C GLU A 106 30.07 34.21 -20.34
N ILE A 107 28.76 34.36 -20.42
CA ILE A 107 27.70 33.53 -19.84
C ILE A 107 27.65 32.14 -20.52
N PRO A 108 27.46 31.01 -19.81
CA PRO A 108 27.11 29.76 -20.48
C PRO A 108 25.69 29.89 -21.04
N SER A 109 25.58 30.10 -22.36
CA SER A 109 24.32 30.05 -23.08
C SER A 109 23.76 28.63 -23.04
N CYS A 110 22.77 28.39 -22.18
CA CYS A 110 22.02 27.14 -22.15
C CYS A 110 21.03 27.07 -23.33
N SER A 111 21.54 26.93 -24.56
CA SER A 111 20.69 26.54 -25.69
C SER A 111 20.26 25.08 -25.49
N ARG A 112 18.99 24.89 -25.13
CA ARG A 112 18.31 23.59 -25.14
C ARG A 112 18.22 23.06 -26.57
N VAL A 113 19.27 22.40 -27.05
CA VAL A 113 19.18 21.48 -28.19
C VAL A 113 18.71 20.14 -27.63
N SER A 114 17.40 20.05 -27.41
CA SER A 114 16.72 18.77 -27.16
C SER A 114 16.44 18.11 -28.50
N SER A 115 17.43 17.43 -29.06
CA SER A 115 17.20 16.48 -30.15
C SER A 115 18.24 15.36 -30.10
N GLN A 116 17.75 14.15 -30.37
CA GLN A 116 18.47 12.88 -30.48
C GLN A 116 18.89 12.30 -29.12
N ARG A 117 18.45 11.12 -28.69
CA ARG A 117 18.05 9.91 -29.40
C ARG A 117 17.31 9.07 -28.35
N ARG A 118 16.01 8.84 -28.50
CA ARG A 118 15.31 7.84 -27.68
C ARG A 118 15.91 6.48 -28.03
N GLU A 119 16.87 6.03 -27.24
CA GLU A 119 17.35 4.67 -27.29
C GLU A 119 16.15 3.77 -27.00
N ARG A 120 15.73 3.03 -28.03
CA ARG A 120 14.69 2.01 -27.91
C ARG A 120 15.22 0.99 -26.92
N ARG A 121 14.67 1.00 -25.70
CA ARG A 121 14.78 -0.16 -24.81
C ARG A 121 14.14 -1.34 -25.54
N THR A 122 14.98 -2.21 -26.08
CA THR A 122 14.65 -3.58 -26.43
C THR A 122 14.33 -4.34 -25.15
N ASP A 123 13.53 -5.39 -25.32
CA ASP A 123 12.98 -6.26 -24.27
C ASP A 123 11.77 -5.66 -23.56
N LYS A 124 10.67 -5.65 -24.32
CA LYS A 124 9.33 -5.52 -23.76
C LYS A 124 8.65 -6.85 -24.00
N GLU A 125 8.41 -7.61 -22.94
CA GLU A 125 7.17 -8.39 -22.92
C GLU A 125 6.05 -7.47 -23.39
N SER A 126 5.32 -7.91 -24.41
CA SER A 126 4.31 -7.07 -25.02
C SER A 126 3.29 -6.71 -23.94
N ALA A 127 2.74 -5.49 -23.93
CA ALA A 127 1.68 -5.14 -22.98
C ALA A 127 0.52 -6.18 -22.95
N SER A 128 0.35 -6.92 -24.06
CA SER A 128 -0.55 -8.05 -24.19
C SER A 128 -0.15 -9.31 -23.42
N SER A 129 1.13 -9.64 -23.23
CA SER A 129 1.54 -10.78 -22.38
C SER A 129 1.28 -10.49 -20.91
N LEU A 130 1.62 -9.29 -20.43
CA LEU A 130 1.36 -8.89 -19.05
C LEU A 130 -0.14 -8.87 -18.73
N LEU A 131 -0.97 -8.40 -19.67
CA LEU A 131 -2.42 -8.42 -19.48
C LEU A 131 -2.98 -9.84 -19.43
N LYS A 132 -2.46 -10.76 -20.26
CA LYS A 132 -2.87 -12.17 -20.25
C LYS A 132 -2.49 -12.85 -18.94
N GLU A 133 -1.28 -12.59 -18.43
CA GLU A 133 -0.82 -13.10 -17.15
C GLU A 133 -1.70 -12.61 -16.00
N GLN A 134 -2.01 -11.31 -15.96
CA GLN A 134 -2.88 -10.75 -14.94
C GLN A 134 -4.29 -11.37 -14.97
N ILE A 135 -4.86 -11.62 -16.14
CA ILE A 135 -6.17 -12.29 -16.28
C ILE A 135 -6.10 -13.74 -15.78
N ALA A 136 -5.00 -14.45 -16.06
CA ALA A 136 -4.82 -15.83 -15.59
C ALA A 136 -4.79 -15.90 -14.06
N LEU A 137 -4.00 -15.02 -13.43
CA LEU A 137 -3.89 -14.94 -11.97
C LEU A 137 -5.22 -14.59 -11.30
N GLN A 138 -6.01 -13.70 -11.89
CA GLN A 138 -7.33 -13.36 -11.38
C GLN A 138 -8.32 -14.54 -11.45
N LYS A 139 -8.25 -15.36 -12.51
CA LYS A 139 -9.07 -16.56 -12.63
C LYS A 139 -8.68 -17.61 -11.60
N GLU A 140 -7.38 -17.86 -11.46
CA GLU A 140 -6.84 -18.81 -10.48
C GLU A 140 -7.26 -18.43 -9.06
N PHE A 141 -7.08 -17.16 -8.67
CA PHE A 141 -7.49 -16.67 -7.36
C PHE A 141 -8.99 -16.85 -7.10
N TYR A 142 -9.83 -16.63 -8.11
CA TYR A 142 -11.27 -16.79 -7.99
C TYR A 142 -11.66 -18.26 -7.79
N GLU A 143 -11.08 -19.18 -8.58
CA GLU A 143 -11.33 -20.62 -8.43
C GLU A 143 -10.84 -21.14 -7.07
N ASP A 144 -9.66 -20.72 -6.61
CA ASP A 144 -9.16 -21.08 -5.27
C ASP A 144 -10.09 -20.59 -4.15
N THR A 145 -10.56 -19.35 -4.26
CA THR A 145 -11.48 -18.77 -3.29
C THR A 145 -12.82 -19.52 -3.29
N LYS A 146 -13.33 -19.87 -4.48
CA LYS A 146 -14.56 -20.64 -4.64
C LYS A 146 -14.40 -22.05 -4.04
N ASN A 147 -13.33 -22.75 -4.36
CA ASN A 147 -13.02 -24.08 -3.82
C ASN A 147 -12.89 -24.05 -2.30
N HIS A 148 -12.19 -23.04 -1.75
CA HIS A 148 -12.07 -22.86 -0.30
C HIS A 148 -13.45 -22.68 0.36
N ASN A 149 -14.33 -21.88 -0.25
CA ASN A 149 -15.69 -21.66 0.25
C ASN A 149 -16.56 -22.92 0.16
N GLU A 150 -16.44 -23.71 -0.92
CA GLU A 150 -17.14 -24.99 -1.07
C GLU A 150 -16.69 -26.01 -0.03
N VAL A 151 -15.39 -26.10 0.24
CA VAL A 151 -14.83 -26.95 1.31
C VAL A 151 -15.31 -26.48 2.69
N ALA A 152 -15.30 -25.17 2.94
CA ALA A 152 -15.81 -24.61 4.19
C ALA A 152 -17.31 -24.91 4.38
N ALA A 153 -18.11 -24.77 3.32
CA ALA A 153 -19.53 -25.11 3.34
C ALA A 153 -19.78 -26.61 3.55
N GLY A 154 -19.00 -27.47 2.88
CA GLY A 154 -19.04 -28.92 3.06
C GLY A 154 -18.68 -29.35 4.49
N ASN A 155 -17.65 -28.73 5.08
CA ASN A 155 -17.24 -29.00 6.47
C ASN A 155 -18.29 -28.57 7.50
N ILE A 156 -19.05 -27.51 7.23
CA ILE A 156 -20.19 -27.11 8.07
C ILE A 156 -21.30 -28.17 7.98
N PHE A 157 -21.58 -28.67 6.78
CA PHE A 157 -22.61 -29.69 6.57
C PHE A 157 -22.24 -31.05 7.22
N THR A 158 -20.98 -31.50 7.08
CA THR A 158 -20.52 -32.75 7.71
C THR A 158 -20.42 -32.63 9.23
N SER A 159 -20.07 -31.46 9.76
CA SER A 159 -20.09 -31.20 11.20
C SER A 159 -21.51 -31.22 11.75
N HIS A 160 -22.48 -30.67 11.01
CA HIS A 160 -23.89 -30.69 11.39
C HIS A 160 -24.49 -32.11 11.30
N GLU A 161 -24.17 -32.88 10.26
CA GLU A 161 -24.52 -34.32 10.15
C GLU A 161 -23.91 -35.15 11.29
N SER A 162 -22.63 -34.94 11.59
CA SER A 162 -21.94 -35.65 12.68
C SER A 162 -22.51 -35.29 14.05
N PHE A 163 -22.87 -34.02 14.26
CA PHE A 163 -23.57 -33.55 15.45
C PHE A 163 -24.97 -34.17 15.55
N PHE A 164 -25.73 -34.21 14.45
CA PHE A 164 -27.05 -34.83 14.39
C PHE A 164 -26.98 -36.36 14.58
N ARG A 165 -25.92 -37.01 14.12
CA ARG A 165 -25.68 -38.46 14.30
C ARG A 165 -25.23 -38.80 15.72
N MET A 166 -24.47 -37.91 16.37
CA MET A 166 -23.98 -38.10 17.74
C MET A 166 -25.01 -37.74 18.82
N TYR A 167 -25.87 -36.74 18.57
CA TYR A 167 -26.82 -36.21 19.56
C TYR A 167 -28.31 -36.31 19.14
N GLY A 168 -28.61 -36.68 17.89
CA GLY A 168 -29.97 -36.92 17.40
C GLY A 168 -30.37 -38.39 17.51
N GLY A 169 -30.86 -38.78 18.69
CA GLY A 169 -31.44 -40.09 18.92
C GLY A 169 -32.74 -40.31 18.11
N HIS A 170 -32.80 -41.50 17.48
CA HIS A 170 -33.98 -42.24 17.01
C HIS A 170 -35.23 -41.44 16.59
N ARG A 171 -35.41 -41.27 15.27
CA ARG A 171 -36.76 -41.23 14.70
C ARG A 171 -37.31 -42.67 14.74
N SER A 172 -38.15 -42.97 15.73
CA SER A 172 -38.90 -44.21 15.80
C SER A 172 -39.64 -44.45 14.48
N GLU A 173 -39.34 -45.58 13.84
CA GLU A 173 -40.22 -46.17 12.83
C GLU A 173 -41.54 -46.53 13.51
N ALA A 174 -42.57 -45.73 13.28
CA ALA A 174 -43.94 -46.09 13.64
C ALA A 174 -44.43 -47.17 12.65
N THR A 175 -44.15 -48.43 12.95
CA THR A 175 -44.87 -49.57 12.39
C THR A 175 -46.15 -49.77 13.19
N THR A 176 -47.30 -49.57 12.54
CA THR A 176 -48.65 -50.17 12.77
C THR A 176 -49.70 -49.20 12.19
N ARG A 177 -50.77 -49.57 11.50
CA ARG A 177 -51.39 -50.85 11.09
C ARG A 177 -52.44 -50.47 10.05
N THR A 178 -52.52 -51.16 8.91
CA THR A 178 -53.65 -51.00 7.97
C THR A 178 -54.87 -51.70 8.55
N GLU A 179 -55.89 -50.95 8.98
CA GLU A 179 -57.23 -51.50 9.21
C GLU A 179 -57.98 -51.55 7.88
N THR A 180 -58.29 -52.76 7.45
CA THR A 180 -59.20 -53.06 6.33
C THR A 180 -60.56 -53.39 6.93
N THR A 181 -61.55 -52.55 6.68
CA THR A 181 -62.95 -52.79 7.04
C THR A 181 -63.64 -53.56 5.91
N GLN A 182 -64.18 -54.73 6.24
CA GLN A 182 -65.37 -55.33 5.61
C GLN A 182 -66.37 -55.64 6.71
#